data_AF-A0A4S2M8V9-F1
#
_entry.id   AF-A0A4S2M8V9-F1
#
_cell.length_a   1.000
_cell.length_b   1.000
_cell.length_c   1.000
_cell.angle_alpha   90.00
_cell.angle_beta   90.00
_cell.angle_gamma   90.00
#
_symmetry.space_group_name_H-M   'P 1'
#
loop_
_entity.id
_entity.type
_entity.pdbx_description
1 polymer ?
#
loop_
_entity_poly.entity_id
_entity_poly.type
_entity_poly.pdbx_seq_one_letter_code
_entity_poly.pdbx_strand_id
1 'polypeptide(L)'
;MASRNVMHHFLSQGHGENLCIREGSQPTHIDGNFSQIVWKDTQRAGFGRTIKDGGCRIYIVAYYTPCGNVTGHFTANVPPPLSGQIYVPTDAEKGW
;
A
#
# COMPACT_ATOMS: atom_id res chain seq x y z
N MET A 1 19.27 6.13 15.80
CA MET A 1 19.18 4.66 15.67
C MET A 1 18.10 4.34 14.66
N ALA A 2 18.47 3.80 13.50
CA ALA A 2 17.56 3.63 12.36
C ALA A 2 16.51 2.56 12.68
N SER A 3 15.24 2.97 12.76
CA SER A 3 14.14 2.01 12.80
C SER A 3 14.09 1.33 11.44
N ARG A 4 14.36 0.02 11.39
CA ARG A 4 14.12 -0.78 10.18
C ARG A 4 12.62 -0.77 9.94
N ASN A 5 12.18 -0.21 8.81
CA ASN A 5 10.84 -0.44 8.31
C ASN A 5 10.76 -1.90 7.88
N VAL A 6 10.35 -2.77 8.80
CA VAL A 6 10.09 -4.17 8.49
C VAL A 6 8.62 -4.25 8.09
N MET A 7 8.37 -4.45 6.81
CA MET A 7 7.05 -4.83 6.31
C MET A 7 6.81 -6.27 6.79
N HIS A 8 5.85 -6.46 7.69
CA HIS A 8 5.47 -7.81 8.13
C HIS A 8 4.66 -8.47 7.02
N HIS A 9 5.25 -9.48 6.39
CA HIS A 9 4.66 -10.20 5.26
C HIS A 9 3.70 -11.31 5.74
N PHE A 10 2.60 -11.53 5.02
CA PHE A 10 1.74 -12.70 5.17
C PHE A 10 2.23 -13.79 4.21
N LEU A 11 2.74 -14.90 4.75
CA LEU A 11 3.50 -15.94 4.01
C LEU A 11 2.70 -16.74 2.95
N SER A 12 1.46 -16.38 2.63
CA SER A 12 0.64 -17.13 1.68
C SER A 12 0.77 -16.58 0.25
N GLN A 13 1.13 -17.44 -0.71
CA GLN A 13 1.40 -17.05 -2.11
C GLN A 13 0.15 -16.73 -2.97
N GLY A 14 -0.95 -16.27 -2.38
CA GLY A 14 -2.20 -15.98 -3.11
C GLY A 14 -3.02 -14.81 -2.57
N HIS A 15 -2.49 -14.07 -1.59
CA HIS A 15 -3.18 -12.95 -0.96
C HIS A 15 -2.26 -11.72 -0.95
N GLY A 16 -2.76 -10.58 -1.41
CA GLY A 16 -2.00 -9.33 -1.45
C GLY A 16 -1.96 -8.63 -0.10
N GLU A 17 -0.82 -8.01 0.21
CA GLU A 17 -0.56 -7.34 1.49
C GLU A 17 -0.99 -5.86 1.43
N ASN A 18 -2.30 -5.60 1.44
CA ASN A 18 -2.84 -4.24 1.37
C ASN A 18 -2.83 -3.51 2.73
N LEU A 19 -2.57 -4.24 3.82
CA LEU A 19 -2.33 -3.69 5.14
C LEU A 19 -0.92 -4.06 5.59
N CYS A 20 -0.08 -3.06 5.88
CA CYS A 20 1.09 -3.30 6.72
C CYS A 20 0.78 -2.80 8.13
N ILE A 21 1.05 -3.64 9.11
CA ILE A 21 0.94 -3.30 10.53
C ILE A 21 2.36 -3.19 11.05
N ARG A 22 2.69 -2.02 11.60
CA ARG A 22 3.95 -1.78 12.31
C ARG A 22 3.64 -1.90 13.80
N GLU A 23 4.21 -2.88 14.49
CA GLU A 23 4.06 -2.97 15.96
C GLU A 23 4.92 -1.89 16.63
N GLY A 24 4.28 -0.99 17.39
CA GLY A 24 4.94 0.09 18.12
C GLY A 24 3.98 1.18 18.58
N SER A 25 4.46 2.08 19.44
CA SER A 25 3.73 3.25 19.96
C SER A 25 3.58 4.41 18.96
N GLN A 26 4.02 4.23 17.71
CA GLN A 26 3.87 5.20 16.62
C GLN A 26 2.62 4.86 15.77
N PRO A 27 1.98 5.87 15.13
CA PRO A 27 0.82 5.64 14.28
C PRO A 27 1.09 4.56 13.23
N THR A 28 0.13 3.67 13.04
CA THR A 28 0.16 2.64 11.99
C THR A 28 0.31 3.31 10.63
N HIS A 29 1.48 3.15 10.00
CA HIS A 29 1.74 3.62 8.65
C HIS A 29 1.17 2.59 7.68
N ILE A 30 0.26 3.00 6.77
CA ILE A 30 -0.39 2.09 5.82
C ILE A 30 0.38 2.16 4.49
N ASP A 31 1.45 1.37 4.36
CA ASP A 31 2.37 1.37 3.22
C ASP A 31 1.93 0.49 2.03
N GLY A 32 0.85 -0.28 2.15
CA GLY A 32 0.42 -1.22 1.09
C GLY A 32 -0.50 -0.64 0.03
N ASN A 33 -1.17 0.50 0.29
CA ASN A 33 -2.23 0.99 -0.59
C ASN A 33 -1.69 1.48 -1.94
N PHE A 34 -0.60 2.26 -1.93
CA PHE A 34 -0.03 2.82 -3.15
C PHE A 34 0.47 1.72 -4.10
N SER A 35 1.30 0.81 -3.58
CA SER A 35 1.92 -0.23 -4.40
C SER A 35 0.91 -1.16 -5.05
N GLN A 36 -0.22 -1.46 -4.39
CA GLN A 36 -1.29 -2.24 -4.99
C GLN A 36 -1.98 -1.51 -6.15
N ILE A 37 -2.20 -0.20 -6.01
CA ILE A 37 -2.85 0.61 -7.05
C ILE A 37 -2.00 0.65 -8.34
N VAL A 38 -0.67 0.70 -8.20
CA VAL A 38 0.26 0.76 -9.34
C VAL A 38 0.83 -0.59 -9.75
N TRP A 39 0.34 -1.69 -9.17
CA TRP A 39 0.90 -3.03 -9.37
C TRP A 39 0.71 -3.52 -10.81
N LYS A 40 1.79 -3.59 -11.58
CA LYS A 40 1.80 -3.90 -13.02
C LYS A 40 1.05 -5.17 -13.39
N ASP A 41 1.19 -6.25 -12.63
CA ASP A 41 0.59 -7.54 -12.94
C ASP A 41 -0.90 -7.61 -12.58
N THR A 42 -1.43 -6.66 -11.79
CA THR A 42 -2.86 -6.60 -11.46
C THR A 42 -3.66 -6.25 -12.72
N GLN A 43 -4.61 -7.10 -13.10
CA GLN A 43 -5.36 -6.93 -14.36
C GLN A 43 -6.78 -6.42 -14.16
N ARG A 44 -7.35 -6.65 -12.99
CA ARG A 44 -8.75 -6.33 -12.67
C ARG A 44 -8.85 -5.79 -11.27
N ALA A 45 -9.75 -4.83 -11.08
CA ALA A 45 -10.11 -4.32 -9.78
C ALA A 45 -11.63 -4.16 -9.68
N GLY A 46 -12.19 -4.49 -8.51
CA GLY A 46 -13.58 -4.26 -8.15
C GLY A 46 -13.67 -3.39 -6.91
N PHE A 47 -14.61 -2.45 -6.88
CA PHE A 47 -14.78 -1.51 -5.77
C PHE A 47 -16.21 -1.57 -5.22
N GLY A 48 -16.33 -1.67 -3.91
CA GLY A 48 -17.58 -1.52 -3.18
C GLY A 48 -17.55 -0.28 -2.31
N ARG A 49 -18.68 0.40 -2.17
CA ARG A 49 -18.82 1.58 -1.30
C ARG A 49 -20.08 1.49 -0.46
N THR A 50 -20.00 1.88 0.81
CA THR A 50 -21.18 2.14 1.65
C THR A 50 -21.01 3.44 2.43
N ILE A 51 -22.14 4.06 2.77
CA ILE A 51 -22.22 5.30 3.54
C ILE A 51 -23.02 4.99 4.80
N LYS A 52 -22.53 5.44 5.95
CA LYS A 52 -23.15 5.24 7.27
C LYS A 52 -23.22 6.57 8.03
N ASP A 53 -23.97 6.55 9.13
CA ASP A 53 -24.09 7.67 10.08
C ASP A 53 -24.50 8.98 9.39
N GLY A 54 -25.53 8.92 8.54
CA GLY A 54 -26.08 10.11 7.86
C GLY A 54 -25.14 10.77 6.85
N GLY A 55 -24.06 10.09 6.42
CA GLY A 55 -23.07 10.66 5.50
C GLY A 55 -21.71 10.93 6.14
N CYS A 56 -21.61 10.84 7.47
CA CYS A 56 -20.37 11.13 8.19
C CYS A 56 -19.29 10.04 8.03
N ARG A 57 -19.67 8.83 7.61
CA ARG A 57 -18.71 7.74 7.36
C ARG A 57 -18.90 7.13 6.00
N ILE A 58 -17.81 7.04 5.25
CA ILE A 58 -17.76 6.39 3.94
C ILE A 58 -16.76 5.25 4.05
N TYR A 59 -17.21 4.04 3.71
CA TYR A 59 -16.36 2.86 3.63
C TYR A 59 -16.21 2.49 2.16
N ILE A 60 -14.97 2.31 1.73
CA ILE A 60 -14.62 1.87 0.38
C ILE A 60 -13.80 0.59 0.54
N VAL A 61 -14.16 -0.45 -0.19
CA VAL A 61 -13.43 -1.71 -0.26
C VAL A 61 -13.02 -1.92 -1.70
N ALA A 62 -11.75 -2.31 -1.91
CA ALA A 62 -11.22 -2.64 -3.22
C ALA A 62 -10.73 -4.10 -3.23
N TYR A 63 -10.97 -4.80 -4.33
CA TYR A 63 -10.48 -6.15 -4.58
C TYR A 63 -9.70 -6.16 -5.89
N TYR A 64 -8.52 -6.78 -5.90
CA TYR A 64 -7.58 -6.75 -7.03
C TYR A 64 -7.25 -8.17 -7.49
N THR A 65 -7.15 -8.40 -8.80
CA THR A 65 -6.84 -9.72 -9.37
C THR A 65 -5.98 -9.63 -10.64
N PRO A 66 -4.84 -10.35 -10.72
CA PRO A 66 -4.11 -10.99 -9.61
C PRO A 66 -3.81 -10.02 -8.46
N CYS A 67 -3.60 -10.53 -7.24
CA CYS A 67 -3.30 -9.67 -6.09
C CYS A 67 -1.92 -9.02 -6.23
N GLY A 68 -1.80 -7.77 -5.80
CA GLY A 68 -0.52 -7.07 -5.72
C GLY A 68 0.18 -7.31 -4.38
N ASN A 69 1.26 -6.56 -4.14
CA ASN A 69 2.03 -6.58 -2.89
C ASN A 69 2.50 -7.99 -2.50
N VAL A 70 2.90 -8.78 -3.49
CA VAL A 70 3.51 -10.09 -3.25
C VAL A 70 4.99 -9.89 -2.92
N THR A 71 5.43 -10.41 -1.77
CA THR A 71 6.83 -10.34 -1.33
C THR A 71 7.79 -10.83 -2.40
N GLY A 72 8.85 -10.07 -2.69
CA GLY A 72 9.84 -10.41 -3.72
C GLY A 72 9.46 -9.97 -5.14
N HIS A 73 8.24 -9.46 -5.37
CA HIS A 73 7.79 -9.05 -6.71
C HIS A 73 7.73 -7.53 -6.92
N PHE A 74 8.06 -6.72 -5.90
CA PHE A 74 7.93 -5.25 -5.93
C PHE A 74 8.72 -4.59 -7.07
N THR A 75 9.99 -4.95 -7.25
CA THR A 75 10.84 -4.34 -8.29
C THR A 75 10.29 -4.57 -9.70
N ALA A 76 9.63 -5.70 -9.94
CA ALA A 76 9.03 -6.02 -11.23
C ALA A 76 7.66 -5.34 -11.44
N ASN A 77 6.98 -4.96 -10.34
CA ASN A 77 5.58 -4.59 -10.35
C ASN A 77 5.26 -3.16 -9.94
N VAL A 78 6.17 -2.46 -9.24
CA VAL A 78 6.02 -1.05 -8.89
C VAL A 78 6.90 -0.24 -9.85
N PRO A 79 6.32 0.35 -10.92
CA PRO A 79 7.11 1.06 -11.91
C PRO A 79 7.67 2.37 -11.33
N PRO A 80 8.80 2.87 -11.88
CA PRO A 80 9.27 4.21 -11.57
C PRO A 80 8.25 5.26 -12.04
N PRO A 81 8.31 6.50 -11.49
CA PRO A 81 7.49 7.60 -11.99
C PRO A 81 7.66 7.81 -13.49
N LEU A 82 6.56 8.08 -14.20
CA LEU A 82 6.58 8.30 -15.65
C LEU A 82 7.45 9.49 -16.08
N SER A 83 7.65 10.47 -15.19
CA SER A 83 8.54 11.61 -15.42
C SER A 83 10.03 11.24 -15.44
N GLY A 84 10.39 10.03 -15.00
CA GLY A 84 11.78 9.61 -14.79
C GLY A 84 12.47 10.30 -13.62
N GLN A 85 11.81 11.25 -12.95
CA GLN A 85 12.37 11.95 -11.79
C GLN A 85 11.97 11.23 -10.51
N ILE A 86 12.97 10.73 -9.79
CA ILE A 86 12.78 10.17 -8.44
C ILE A 86 12.74 11.35 -7.47
N TYR A 87 11.55 11.66 -6.97
CA TYR A 87 11.39 12.62 -5.87
C TYR A 87 11.67 11.91 -4.54
N VAL A 88 12.71 12.37 -3.84
CA VAL A 88 13.02 11.95 -2.48
C VAL A 88 12.71 13.15 -1.57
N PRO A 89 11.68 13.07 -0.72
CA PRO A 89 11.37 14.15 0.21
C PRO A 89 12.56 14.42 1.13
N THR A 90 12.83 15.69 1.37
CA THR A 90 13.75 16.15 2.42
C THR A 90 13.19 15.85 3.81
N ASP A 91 14.05 15.83 4.82
CA ASP A 91 13.60 15.54 6.19
C ASP A 91 12.61 16.59 6.73
N ALA A 92 12.72 17.84 6.26
CA ALA A 92 11.76 18.90 6.58
C ALA A 92 10.36 18.65 5.97
N GLU A 93 10.28 18.02 4.80
CA GLU A 93 9.02 17.70 4.12
C GLU A 93 8.31 16.47 4.71
N LYS A 94 9.05 15.61 5.43
CA LYS A 94 8.50 14.39 6.04
C LYS A 94 7.65 14.67 7.29
N GLY A 95 7.90 15.78 7.99
CA GLY A 95 7.03 16.26 9.06
C GLY A 95 6.97 15.40 10.34
N TRP A 96 7.96 14.54 10.57
CA TRP A 96 8.13 13.75 11.80
C TRP A 96 9.56 13.79 12.33
#